data_AF-A0A7Y6JZ69-F1
#
_entry.id   AF-A0A7Y6JZ69-F1
#
_cell.length_a   1.000
_cell.length_b   1.000
_cell.length_c   1.000
_cell.angle_alpha   90.00
_cell.angle_beta   90.00
_cell.angle_gamma   90.00
#
_symmetry.space_group_name_H-M   'P 1'
#
loop_
_entity.id
_entity.type
_entity.pdbx_description
1 polymer ?
#
loop_
_entity_poly.entity_id
_entity_poly.type
_entity_poly.pdbx_seq_one_letter_code
_entity_poly.pdbx_strand_id
1 'polypeptide(L)'
;MDTDIWERLEAFTREELGRPIFGGPLKLTPSTRLERDLGVTGLDGVDFIDRWALTFNVRADGFPYRRYFGPEGQKLLSTLIGLFSTRHRKPDLVPLTLGMLAEAVRLGTWDTQAIESAIAIRSADK
;
A
#
# COMPACT_ATOMS: atom_id res chain seq x y z
N MET A 1 11.58 -1.95 -18.93
CA MET A 1 10.17 -2.38 -18.99
C MET A 1 9.42 -2.09 -17.69
N ASP A 2 10.08 -1.58 -16.64
CA ASP A 2 9.46 -1.31 -15.33
C ASP A 2 8.69 0.02 -15.25
N THR A 3 8.95 0.96 -16.17
CA THR A 3 8.28 2.27 -16.19
C THR A 3 6.78 2.15 -16.46
N ASP A 4 6.35 1.25 -17.35
CA ASP A 4 4.92 1.03 -17.67
C ASP A 4 4.14 0.50 -16.45
N ILE A 5 4.73 -0.44 -15.70
CA ILE A 5 4.12 -0.97 -14.47
C ILE A 5 3.97 0.14 -13.43
N TRP A 6 5.00 0.96 -13.25
CA TRP A 6 4.96 2.06 -12.29
C TRP A 6 3.89 3.10 -12.67
N GLU A 7 3.86 3.55 -13.93
CA GLU A 7 2.89 4.54 -14.39
C GLU A 7 1.45 4.05 -14.24
N ARG A 8 1.19 2.78 -14.57
CA ARG A 8 -0.13 2.17 -14.40
C ARG A 8 -0.52 2.01 -12.94
N LEU A 9 0.41 1.60 -12.07
CA LEU A 9 0.16 1.50 -10.63
C LEU A 9 -0.10 2.87 -10.03
N GLU A 10 0.63 3.88 -10.47
CA GLU A 10 0.44 5.27 -10.05
C GLU A 10 -0.95 5.77 -10.45
N ALA A 11 -1.36 5.55 -11.70
CA ALA A 11 -2.67 5.91 -12.20
C ALA A 11 -3.79 5.21 -11.40
N PHE A 12 -3.68 3.89 -11.22
CA PHE A 12 -4.61 3.11 -10.40
C PHE A 12 -4.71 3.66 -8.97
N THR A 13 -3.58 3.91 -8.31
CA THR A 13 -3.56 4.42 -6.94
C THR A 13 -4.22 5.80 -6.84
N ARG A 14 -4.05 6.66 -7.84
CA ARG A 14 -4.72 7.98 -7.90
C ARG A 14 -6.22 7.87 -8.13
N GLU A 15 -6.66 6.87 -8.88
CA GLU A 15 -8.08 6.62 -9.14
C GLU A 15 -8.78 6.08 -7.89
N GLU A 16 -8.19 5.07 -7.24
CA GLU A 16 -8.74 4.43 -6.04
C GLU A 16 -8.81 5.37 -4.83
N LEU A 17 -7.83 6.27 -4.67
CA LEU A 17 -7.77 7.20 -3.53
C LEU A 17 -8.39 8.56 -3.84
N GLY A 18 -8.78 8.79 -5.08
CA GLY A 18 -9.28 10.07 -5.57
C GLY A 18 -8.20 11.14 -5.68
N ARG A 19 -8.58 12.26 -6.30
CA ARG A 19 -7.72 13.46 -6.37
C ARG A 19 -7.79 14.20 -5.04
N PRO A 20 -6.66 14.65 -4.45
CA PRO A 20 -6.69 15.52 -3.29
C PRO A 20 -7.60 16.73 -3.58
N ILE A 21 -8.62 16.92 -2.74
CA ILE A 21 -9.59 18.03 -2.88
C ILE A 21 -8.88 19.39 -2.80
N PHE A 22 -7.70 19.41 -2.16
CA PHE A 22 -6.76 20.53 -2.12
C PHE A 22 -5.35 20.00 -2.38
N GLY A 23 -4.64 20.57 -3.37
CA GLY A 23 -3.20 20.41 -3.52
C GLY A 23 -2.70 19.39 -4.55
N GLY A 24 -2.83 19.72 -5.83
CA GLY A 24 -2.02 19.17 -6.92
C GLY A 24 -2.04 17.63 -7.11
N PRO A 25 -1.26 17.10 -8.06
CA PRO A 25 -1.10 15.66 -8.20
C PRO A 25 -0.37 15.10 -6.97
N LEU A 26 -1.03 14.20 -6.23
CA LEU A 26 -0.46 13.42 -5.13
C LEU A 26 0.91 12.84 -5.54
N LYS A 27 2.02 13.26 -4.96
CA LYS A 27 3.35 12.79 -5.40
C LYS A 27 3.60 11.37 -4.88
N LEU A 28 3.42 10.38 -5.73
CA LEU A 28 3.64 8.97 -5.40
C LEU A 28 5.07 8.57 -5.71
N THR A 29 5.65 7.72 -4.86
CA THR A 29 7.00 7.17 -5.00
C THR A 29 6.98 5.69 -4.61
N PRO A 30 7.95 4.87 -5.04
CA PRO A 30 8.01 3.46 -4.62
C PRO A 30 8.10 3.28 -3.09
N SER A 31 8.64 4.27 -2.37
CA SER A 31 8.70 4.30 -0.91
C SER A 31 7.40 4.74 -0.22
N THR A 32 6.41 5.24 -0.98
CA THR A 32 5.14 5.70 -0.43
C THR A 32 4.40 4.53 0.23
N ARG A 33 4.00 4.72 1.49
CA ARG A 33 3.36 3.72 2.35
C ARG A 33 1.85 3.88 2.31
N LEU A 34 1.13 2.77 2.11
CA LEU A 34 -0.34 2.76 2.04
C LEU A 34 -0.99 3.33 3.30
N GLU A 35 -0.61 2.85 4.49
CA GLU A 35 -1.25 3.31 5.73
C GLU A 35 -0.81 4.73 6.12
N ARG A 36 0.50 4.98 6.15
CA ARG A 36 1.09 6.21 6.72
C ARG A 36 0.98 7.42 5.82
N ASP A 37 1.19 7.23 4.52
CA ASP A 37 1.31 8.34 3.57
C ASP A 37 0.02 8.51 2.76
N LEU A 38 -0.73 7.42 2.55
CA LEU A 38 -1.98 7.44 1.78
C LEU A 38 -3.25 7.33 2.64
N GLY A 39 -3.11 7.03 3.94
CA GLY A 39 -4.25 6.90 4.85
C GLY A 39 -5.10 5.64 4.62
N VAL A 40 -4.63 4.72 3.78
CA VAL A 40 -5.34 3.48 3.44
C VAL A 40 -5.17 2.49 4.59
N THR A 41 -6.22 2.34 5.40
CA THR A 41 -6.18 1.56 6.63
C THR A 41 -7.24 0.47 6.61
N GLY A 42 -7.00 -0.62 7.37
CA GLY A 42 -8.10 -1.51 7.71
C GLY A 42 -8.79 -2.17 6.52
N LEU A 43 -10.13 -2.05 6.47
CA LEU A 43 -10.94 -2.56 5.37
C LEU A 43 -10.68 -1.84 4.05
N ASP A 44 -10.40 -0.53 4.07
CA ASP A 44 -10.03 0.21 2.85
C ASP A 44 -8.73 -0.34 2.26
N GLY A 45 -7.81 -0.82 3.11
CA GLY A 45 -6.60 -1.52 2.70
C GLY A 45 -6.85 -2.89 2.10
N VAL A 46 -7.82 -3.64 2.62
CA VAL A 46 -8.23 -4.92 2.03
C VAL A 46 -8.82 -4.68 0.64
N ASP A 47 -9.79 -3.78 0.54
CA ASP A 47 -10.46 -3.44 -0.72
C ASP A 47 -9.46 -2.93 -1.78
N PHE A 48 -8.51 -2.08 -1.38
CA PHE A 48 -7.46 -1.58 -2.27
C PHE A 48 -6.60 -2.73 -2.82
N ILE A 49 -6.18 -3.66 -1.96
CA ILE A 49 -5.34 -4.79 -2.36
C ILE A 49 -6.10 -5.77 -3.25
N ASP A 50 -7.37 -6.01 -2.98
CA ASP A 50 -8.21 -6.90 -3.79
C ASP A 50 -8.42 -6.31 -5.20
N ARG A 51 -8.72 -5.01 -5.29
CA ARG A 51 -8.84 -4.31 -6.59
C ARG A 51 -7.51 -4.23 -7.33
N TRP A 52 -6.42 -4.03 -6.61
CA TRP A 52 -5.07 -4.04 -7.20
C TRP A 52 -4.75 -5.41 -7.79
N ALA A 53 -4.94 -6.49 -7.02
CA ALA A 53 -4.68 -7.85 -7.48
C ALA A 53 -5.53 -8.20 -8.71
N LEU A 54 -6.81 -7.79 -8.72
CA LEU A 54 -7.70 -7.97 -9.86
C LEU A 54 -7.25 -7.18 -11.09
N THR A 55 -6.96 -5.89 -10.92
CA THR A 55 -6.59 -4.96 -12.01
C THR A 55 -5.29 -5.38 -12.70
N PHE A 56 -4.31 -5.84 -11.92
CA PHE A 56 -3.00 -6.22 -12.42
C PHE A 56 -2.84 -7.73 -12.66
N ASN A 57 -3.91 -8.50 -12.43
CA ASN A 57 -3.91 -9.96 -12.55
C ASN A 57 -2.78 -10.61 -11.72
N VAL A 58 -2.60 -10.14 -10.49
CA VAL A 58 -1.60 -10.66 -9.54
C VAL A 58 -2.22 -11.75 -8.69
N ARG A 59 -1.56 -12.91 -8.63
CA ARG A 59 -1.94 -13.96 -7.69
C ARG A 59 -1.56 -13.54 -6.26
N ALA A 60 -2.56 -13.10 -5.50
CA ALA A 60 -2.40 -12.67 -4.10
C ALA A 60 -2.90 -13.71 -3.08
N ASP A 61 -3.00 -14.99 -3.48
CA ASP A 61 -3.40 -16.08 -2.60
C ASP A 61 -2.46 -16.16 -1.40
N GLY A 62 -2.98 -15.87 -0.19
CA GLY A 62 -2.18 -15.86 1.04
C GLY A 62 -1.52 -14.53 1.38
N PHE A 63 -1.95 -13.42 0.78
CA PHE A 63 -1.52 -12.08 1.18
C PHE A 63 -1.73 -11.87 2.69
N PRO A 64 -0.67 -11.52 3.47
CA PRO A 64 -0.77 -11.46 4.92
C PRO A 64 -1.33 -10.11 5.38
N TYR A 65 -2.65 -9.89 5.20
CA TYR A 65 -3.29 -8.61 5.56
C TYR A 65 -2.97 -8.16 6.99
N ARG A 66 -2.93 -9.09 7.96
CA ARG A 66 -2.61 -8.78 9.38
C ARG A 66 -1.16 -8.30 9.62
N ARG A 67 -0.26 -8.51 8.66
CA ARG A 67 1.14 -8.06 8.71
C ARG A 67 1.27 -6.59 8.32
N TYR A 68 0.43 -6.14 7.40
CA TYR A 68 0.48 -4.81 6.79
C TYR A 68 -0.60 -3.87 7.33
N PHE A 69 -1.76 -4.41 7.70
CA PHE A 69 -2.90 -3.68 8.21
C PHE A 69 -3.20 -4.10 9.64
N GLY A 70 -3.37 -3.11 10.52
CA GLY A 70 -3.71 -3.36 11.92
C GLY A 70 -5.09 -4.01 12.06
N PRO A 71 -5.36 -4.66 13.22
CA PRO A 71 -6.62 -5.33 13.51
C PRO A 71 -7.85 -4.39 13.58
N GLU A 72 -7.67 -3.08 13.44
CA GLU A 72 -8.68 -2.05 13.73
C GLU A 72 -9.55 -1.63 12.55
N GLY A 73 -9.48 -2.33 11.41
CA GLY A 73 -10.10 -1.87 10.16
C GLY A 73 -11.62 -1.65 10.16
N GLN A 74 -12.33 -2.07 11.21
CA GLN A 74 -13.77 -1.86 11.37
C GLN A 74 -14.13 -0.78 12.40
N LYS A 75 -13.19 -0.30 13.24
CA LYS A 75 -13.47 0.70 14.30
C LYS A 75 -13.07 2.14 13.92
N LEU A 76 -12.21 2.33 12.91
CA LEU A 76 -11.70 3.66 12.56
C LEU A 76 -12.63 4.48 11.64
N LEU A 77 -13.60 3.84 10.96
CA LEU A 77 -14.53 4.53 10.06
C LEU A 77 -15.43 5.57 10.77
N SER A 78 -15.63 5.46 12.08
CA SER A 78 -16.42 6.45 12.83
C SER A 78 -15.63 7.63 13.41
N THR A 79 -14.29 7.69 13.23
CA THR A 79 -13.46 8.70 13.93
C THR A 79 -12.59 9.58 13.03
N LEU A 80 -12.55 9.33 11.71
CA LEU A 80 -11.68 10.07 10.78
C LEU A 80 -12.26 11.42 10.28
N ILE A 81 -12.81 12.24 11.19
CA ILE A 81 -12.98 13.69 10.96
C ILE A 81 -12.17 14.53 11.96
N GLY A 82 -11.58 13.93 12.98
CA GLY A 82 -10.68 14.68 13.83
C GLY A 82 -9.97 13.76 14.78
N LEU A 83 -8.65 13.67 14.64
CA LEU A 83 -7.66 13.63 15.71
C LEU A 83 -6.36 13.08 15.14
N PHE A 84 -5.59 13.98 14.54
CA PHE A 84 -4.13 13.89 14.59
C PHE A 84 -3.70 14.00 16.05
N SER A 85 -3.72 12.91 16.79
CA SER A 85 -2.89 12.69 17.97
C SER A 85 -3.26 11.33 18.55
N THR A 86 -2.33 10.38 18.51
CA THR A 86 -1.79 9.78 19.73
C THR A 86 -0.89 8.61 19.38
N ARG A 87 0.27 8.69 20.00
CA ARG A 87 1.30 7.68 20.24
C ARG A 87 0.70 6.38 20.81
N HIS A 88 -0.04 5.64 20.00
CA HIS A 88 -0.31 4.23 20.27
C HIS A 88 0.90 3.46 19.78
N ARG A 89 1.52 2.66 20.66
CA ARG A 89 2.46 1.60 20.26
C ARG A 89 1.68 0.67 19.34
N LYS A 90 1.64 1.03 18.05
CA LYS A 90 1.15 0.12 17.03
C LYS A 90 2.03 -1.13 17.13
N PRO A 91 1.47 -2.35 17.04
CA PRO A 91 2.30 -3.53 16.80
C PRO A 91 3.25 -3.21 15.63
N ASP A 92 4.44 -3.79 15.61
CA ASP A 92 5.44 -3.59 14.55
C ASP A 92 4.91 -4.10 13.19
N LEU A 93 3.97 -3.37 12.60
CA LEU A 93 3.43 -3.62 11.27
C LEU A 93 4.53 -3.29 10.29
N VAL A 94 4.76 -4.20 9.35
CA VAL A 94 5.66 -3.91 8.25
C VAL A 94 4.98 -2.88 7.35
N PRO A 95 5.64 -1.77 6.99
CA PRO A 95 5.04 -0.79 6.10
C PRO A 95 4.88 -1.38 4.70
N LEU A 96 3.64 -1.48 4.21
CA LEU A 96 3.35 -1.85 2.83
C LEU A 96 3.53 -0.64 1.91
N THR A 97 4.43 -0.75 0.94
CA THR A 97 4.76 0.34 0.01
C THR A 97 4.29 0.06 -1.41
N LEU A 98 4.14 1.12 -2.22
CA LEU A 98 3.83 0.98 -3.64
C LEU A 98 4.92 0.23 -4.41
N GLY A 99 6.18 0.30 -3.97
CA GLY A 99 7.28 -0.46 -4.56
C GLY A 99 7.12 -1.97 -4.38
N MET A 100 6.59 -2.42 -3.23
CA MET A 100 6.27 -3.84 -3.00
C MET A 100 5.17 -4.32 -3.95
N LEU A 101 4.14 -3.50 -4.16
CA LEU A 101 3.07 -3.80 -5.10
C LEU A 101 3.59 -3.84 -6.54
N ALA A 102 4.41 -2.87 -6.96
CA ALA A 102 5.00 -2.85 -8.29
C ALA A 102 5.84 -4.11 -8.55
N GLU A 103 6.61 -4.57 -7.56
CA GLU A 103 7.39 -5.79 -7.67
C GLU A 103 6.50 -7.03 -7.80
N ALA A 104 5.40 -7.11 -7.06
CA ALA A 104 4.44 -8.21 -7.20
C ALA A 104 3.73 -8.20 -8.56
N VAL A 105 3.42 -7.03 -9.13
CA VAL A 105 2.91 -6.91 -10.51
C VAL A 105 3.93 -7.45 -11.50
N ARG A 106 5.21 -7.09 -11.33
CA ARG A 106 6.31 -7.58 -12.18
C ARG A 106 6.45 -9.11 -12.13
N LEU A 107 6.24 -9.70 -10.95
CA LEU A 107 6.30 -11.15 -10.73
C LEU A 107 5.00 -11.89 -11.09
N GLY A 108 3.88 -11.17 -11.20
CA GLY A 108 2.54 -11.74 -11.36
C GLY A 108 2.01 -12.49 -10.14
N THR A 109 2.72 -12.44 -9.01
CA THR A 109 2.35 -13.14 -7.78
C THR A 109 2.87 -12.40 -6.56
N TRP A 110 2.15 -12.51 -5.46
CA TRP A 110 2.61 -12.02 -4.17
C TRP A 110 3.44 -13.08 -3.44
N ASP A 111 4.72 -12.81 -3.24
CA ASP A 111 5.60 -13.55 -2.32
C ASP A 111 6.12 -12.60 -1.25
N THR A 112 5.54 -12.69 -0.05
CA THR A 112 5.88 -11.80 1.08
C THR A 112 7.38 -11.76 1.36
N GLN A 113 8.03 -12.93 1.43
CA GLN A 113 9.43 -12.99 1.84
C GLN A 113 10.35 -12.47 0.73
N ALA A 114 10.10 -12.88 -0.51
CA ALA A 114 10.90 -12.44 -1.65
C ALA A 114 10.78 -10.93 -1.88
N ILE A 115 9.56 -10.40 -1.80
CA ILE A 115 9.30 -8.97 -2.02
C ILE A 115 9.91 -8.12 -0.90
N GLU A 116 9.69 -8.47 0.37
CA GLU A 116 10.27 -7.72 1.49
C GLU A 116 11.80 -7.73 1.43
N SER A 117 12.40 -8.88 1.12
CA SER A 117 13.86 -9.01 0.97
C SER A 117 14.39 -8.15 -0.18
N ALA A 118 13.71 -8.17 -1.33
CA ALA A 118 14.10 -7.38 -2.50
C ALA A 118 14.07 -5.86 -2.21
N ILE A 119 13.06 -5.39 -1.47
CA ILE A 119 12.97 -3.97 -1.06
C ILE A 119 14.01 -3.63 -0.01
N ALA A 120 14.27 -4.51 0.97
CA ALA A 120 15.30 -4.29 1.99
C ALA A 120 16.70 -4.15 1.38
N ILE A 121 17.05 -5.02 0.42
CA ILE A 121 18.33 -4.95 -0.30
C ILE A 121 18.46 -3.62 -1.06
N ARG A 122 17.43 -3.23 -1.82
CA ARG A 122 17.42 -1.97 -2.58
C ARG A 122 17.47 -0.72 -1.69
N SER A 123 17.08 -0.84 -0.43
CA SER A 123 17.16 0.27 0.54
C SER A 123 18.54 0.37 1.21
N ALA A 124 19.34 -0.70 1.19
CA ALA A 124 20.68 -0.74 1.78
C ALA A 124 21.78 -0.22 0.82
N ASP A 125 21.52 -0.26 -0.49
CA ASP A 125 22.43 0.23 -1.54
C ASP A 125 22.33 1.75 -1.81
N LYS A 126 21.60 2.50 -0.98
CA LYS A 126 21.34 3.95 -1.15
C LYS A 126 21.85 4.76 0.02
#